data_AF-A0A929Y849-F1
#
_entry.id   AF-A0A929Y849-F1
#
_cell.length_a   1.000
_cell.length_b   1.000
_cell.length_c   1.000
_cell.angle_alpha   90.00
_cell.angle_beta   90.00
_cell.angle_gamma   90.00
#
_symmetry.space_group_name_H-M   'P 1'
#
loop_
_entity.id
_entity.type
_entity.pdbx_description
1 polymer ?
#
loop_
_entity_poly.entity_id
_entity_poly.type
_entity_poly.pdbx_seq_one_letter_code
_entity_poly.pdbx_strand_id
1 'polypeptide(L)'
;QMGLVCDPVAGLVEIPCIKRNVSGVMIAFSSADMALSGIDLKIPVDECIAAMKSVGDSMSASLKETSLGGLATSPTGIALKKKVFGE
;
A
#
# COMPACT_ATOMS: atom_id res chain seq x y z
N GLN A 1 -6.85 -3.17 5.12
CA GLN A 1 -6.63 -2.46 3.83
C GLN A 1 -6.35 -3.51 2.75
N MET A 2 -7.06 -3.47 1.62
CA MET A 2 -6.87 -4.41 0.49
C MET A 2 -6.55 -3.62 -0.78
N GLY A 3 -5.73 -4.19 -1.68
CA GLY A 3 -5.46 -3.59 -3.00
C GLY A 3 -4.53 -2.37 -3.00
N LEU A 4 -3.64 -2.23 -2.00
CA LEU A 4 -2.62 -1.19 -2.02
C LEU A 4 -1.61 -1.44 -3.15
N VAL A 5 -1.56 -0.52 -4.11
CA VAL A 5 -0.49 -0.44 -5.14
C VAL A 5 0.87 -0.25 -4.46
N CYS A 6 1.91 -0.98 -4.84
CA CYS A 6 3.25 -0.82 -4.28
C CYS A 6 4.20 -0.22 -5.31
N ASP A 7 4.06 1.07 -5.58
CA ASP A 7 4.84 1.75 -6.61
C ASP A 7 5.55 2.98 -6.02
N PRO A 8 6.70 2.76 -5.35
CA PRO A 8 7.39 3.82 -4.61
C PRO A 8 8.16 4.77 -5.54
N VAL A 9 8.24 6.04 -5.15
CA VAL A 9 9.03 7.06 -5.87
C VAL A 9 10.48 6.65 -5.91
N ALA A 10 11.08 6.73 -7.09
CA ALA A 10 12.48 6.40 -7.33
C ALA A 10 12.88 4.96 -6.96
N GLY A 11 11.92 4.04 -6.74
CA GLY A 11 12.20 2.68 -6.27
C GLY A 11 12.66 2.61 -4.81
N LEU A 12 12.49 3.68 -4.04
CA LEU A 12 13.03 3.80 -2.68
C LEU A 12 11.93 3.58 -1.62
N VAL A 13 12.33 3.04 -0.47
CA VAL A 13 11.41 2.78 0.66
C VAL A 13 11.16 4.05 1.48
N GLU A 14 10.82 5.15 0.81
CA GLU A 14 10.59 6.45 1.43
C GLU A 14 9.20 7.01 1.14
N ILE A 15 8.90 7.22 -0.15
CA ILE A 15 7.64 7.83 -0.59
C ILE A 15 6.84 6.82 -1.41
N PRO A 16 5.63 6.42 -0.98
CA PRO A 16 4.90 6.86 0.21
C PRO A 16 5.14 5.98 1.46
N CYS A 17 6.13 5.09 1.44
CA CYS A 17 6.33 4.02 2.44
C CYS A 17 6.31 4.51 3.89
N ILE A 18 6.97 5.63 4.21
CA ILE A 18 6.95 6.19 5.57
C ILE A 18 5.54 6.65 5.98
N LYS A 19 4.81 7.28 5.06
CA LYS A 19 3.43 7.75 5.32
C LYS A 19 2.48 6.56 5.48
N ARG A 20 2.71 5.46 4.75
CA ARG A 20 1.96 4.22 4.90
C ARG A 20 2.14 3.58 6.27
N ASN A 21 3.32 3.68 6.88
CA ASN A 21 3.52 3.22 8.26
C ASN A 21 2.64 3.99 9.23
N VAL A 22 2.57 5.32 9.10
CA VAL A 22 1.68 6.16 9.93
C VAL A 22 0.22 5.75 9.75
N SER A 23 -0.25 5.61 8.51
CA SER A 23 -1.62 5.14 8.25
C SER A 23 -1.87 3.74 8.81
N GLY A 24 -0.90 2.83 8.70
CA GLY A 24 -0.98 1.48 9.23
C GLY A 24 -1.13 1.45 10.75
N VAL A 25 -0.38 2.27 11.48
CA VAL A 25 -0.50 2.41 12.93
C VAL A 25 -1.91 2.88 13.31
N MET A 26 -2.43 3.91 12.62
CA MET A 26 -3.77 4.43 12.93
C MET A 26 -4.87 3.40 12.66
N ILE A 27 -4.77 2.64 11.57
CA ILE A 27 -5.70 1.55 11.25
C ILE A 27 -5.58 0.43 12.30
N ALA A 28 -4.38 0.09 12.75
CA ALA A 28 -4.18 -0.96 13.76
C ALA A 28 -4.81 -0.58 15.10
N PHE A 29 -4.58 0.64 15.59
CA PHE A 29 -5.18 1.13 16.84
C PHE A 29 -6.70 1.17 16.77
N SER A 30 -7.28 1.75 15.71
CA SER A 30 -8.74 1.81 15.59
C SER A 30 -9.36 0.42 15.42
N SER A 31 -8.69 -0.49 14.72
CA SER A 31 -9.17 -1.88 14.59
C SER A 31 -9.15 -2.63 15.92
N ALA A 32 -8.11 -2.41 16.74
CA ALA A 32 -8.05 -2.99 18.08
C ALA A 32 -9.17 -2.45 18.98
N ASP A 33 -9.43 -1.14 18.94
CA ASP A 33 -10.52 -0.52 19.71
C ASP A 33 -11.91 -1.04 19.27
N MET A 34 -12.12 -1.20 17.97
CA MET A 34 -13.33 -1.83 17.43
C MET A 34 -13.50 -3.28 17.92
N ALA A 35 -12.41 -4.07 17.93
CA ALA A 35 -12.47 -5.45 18.43
C ALA A 35 -12.77 -5.51 19.93
N LEU A 36 -12.15 -4.63 20.74
CA LEU A 36 -12.36 -4.57 22.19
C LEU A 36 -13.74 -4.02 22.59
N SER A 37 -14.34 -3.17 21.76
CA SER A 37 -15.71 -2.67 21.96
C SER A 37 -16.81 -3.70 21.63
N GLY A 38 -16.42 -4.92 21.21
CA GLY A 38 -17.37 -6.00 20.91
C GLY A 38 -18.06 -5.86 19.56
N ILE A 39 -17.46 -5.13 18.62
CA ILE A 39 -17.99 -5.06 17.26
C ILE A 39 -17.75 -6.40 16.56
N ASP A 40 -18.85 -7.09 16.23
CA ASP A 40 -18.80 -8.37 15.53
C ASP A 40 -18.28 -8.25 14.10
N LEU A 41 -17.40 -9.18 13.72
CA LEU A 41 -17.00 -9.38 12.33
C LEU A 41 -18.14 -10.08 11.56
N LYS A 42 -18.57 -9.50 10.44
CA LYS A 42 -19.58 -10.12 9.56
C LYS A 42 -18.99 -11.03 8.49
N ILE A 43 -17.69 -10.91 8.23
CA ILE A 43 -16.95 -11.71 7.25
C ILE A 43 -15.83 -12.43 8.02
N PRO A 44 -15.71 -13.76 7.92
CA PRO A 44 -14.60 -14.50 8.51
C PRO A 44 -13.24 -14.02 8.03
N VAL A 45 -12.22 -14.16 8.88
CA VAL A 45 -10.85 -13.70 8.57
C VAL A 45 -10.26 -14.45 7.36
N ASP A 46 -10.55 -15.74 7.23
CA ASP A 46 -10.03 -16.56 6.13
C ASP A 46 -10.57 -16.09 4.77
N GLU A 47 -11.83 -15.66 4.71
CA GLU A 47 -12.42 -15.08 3.51
C GLU A 47 -11.77 -13.74 3.16
N CYS A 48 -11.46 -12.91 4.17
CA CYS A 48 -10.73 -11.66 3.97
C CYS A 48 -9.32 -11.91 3.38
N ILE A 49 -8.63 -12.94 3.84
CA ILE A 49 -7.29 -13.33 3.36
C ILE A 49 -7.37 -13.85 1.91
N ALA A 50 -8.33 -14.73 1.62
CA ALA A 50 -8.54 -15.25 0.27
C ALA A 50 -8.87 -14.13 -0.73
N ALA A 51 -9.74 -13.18 -0.33
CA ALA A 51 -10.04 -12.00 -1.12
C ALA A 51 -8.79 -11.12 -1.33
N MET A 52 -7.96 -10.92 -0.31
CA MET A 52 -6.71 -10.17 -0.43
C MET A 52 -5.77 -10.81 -1.46
N LYS A 53 -5.64 -12.14 -1.45
CA LYS A 53 -4.86 -12.88 -2.45
C LYS A 53 -5.41 -12.67 -3.87
N SER A 54 -6.72 -12.86 -4.05
CA SER A 54 -7.37 -12.68 -5.36
C SER A 54 -7.15 -11.27 -5.94
N VAL A 55 -7.26 -10.24 -5.10
CA VAL A 55 -6.95 -8.86 -5.49
C VAL A 55 -5.46 -8.68 -5.84
N GLY A 56 -4.55 -9.27 -5.07
CA GLY A 56 -3.12 -9.23 -5.37
C GLY A 56 -2.75 -9.93 -6.69
N ASP A 57 -3.38 -11.06 -6.98
CA ASP A 57 -3.15 -11.85 -8.20
C ASP A 57 -3.67 -11.11 -9.44
N SER A 58 -4.81 -10.41 -9.34
CA SER A 58 -5.40 -9.61 -10.43
C SER A 58 -4.70 -8.27 -10.69
N MET A 59 -3.83 -7.81 -9.79
CA MET A 59 -3.12 -6.55 -9.96
C MET A 59 -2.07 -6.62 -11.07
N SER A 60 -2.06 -5.62 -11.96
CA SER A 60 -1.02 -5.46 -13.00
C SER A 60 0.38 -5.46 -12.39
N ALA A 61 1.34 -6.08 -13.06
CA ALA A 61 2.74 -6.08 -12.64
C ALA A 61 3.31 -4.65 -12.49
N SER A 62 2.84 -3.69 -13.29
CA SER A 62 3.25 -2.28 -13.21
C SER A 62 2.77 -1.54 -11.96
N LEU A 63 1.80 -2.09 -11.23
CA LEU A 63 1.26 -1.51 -9.99
C LEU A 63 1.76 -2.25 -8.73
N LYS A 64 2.62 -3.25 -8.94
CA LYS A 64 3.41 -3.90 -7.89
C LYS A 64 4.74 -3.16 -7.76
N GLU A 65 5.68 -3.77 -7.03
CA GLU A 65 7.00 -3.22 -6.67
C GLU A 65 7.99 -3.11 -7.84
N THR A 66 7.53 -2.57 -8.97
CA THR A 66 8.31 -2.43 -10.21
C THR A 66 8.68 -0.99 -10.53
N SER A 67 8.05 0.00 -9.88
CA SER A 67 8.27 1.43 -10.17
C SER A 67 7.99 1.82 -11.63
N LEU A 68 7.10 1.07 -12.29
CA LEU A 68 6.73 1.25 -13.70
C LEU A 68 5.36 1.91 -13.90
N GLY A 69 4.66 2.27 -12.82
CA GLY A 69 3.34 2.90 -12.89
C GLY A 69 3.11 3.93 -11.78
N GLY A 70 1.93 3.85 -11.16
CA GLY A 70 1.59 4.50 -9.90
C GLY A 70 2.21 5.89 -9.62
N LEU A 71 2.87 6.01 -8.47
CA LEU A 71 3.47 7.25 -8.00
C LEU A 71 4.88 7.47 -8.59
N ALA A 72 5.60 6.39 -8.89
CA ALA A 72 6.93 6.42 -9.48
C ALA A 72 6.94 7.09 -10.86
N THR A 73 5.90 6.87 -11.67
CA THR A 73 5.75 7.49 -13.00
C THR A 73 4.98 8.80 -12.99
N SER A 74 4.57 9.31 -11.82
CA SER A 74 3.97 10.65 -11.75
C SER A 74 4.99 11.72 -12.16
N PRO A 75 4.57 12.89 -12.68
CA PRO A 75 5.51 13.94 -13.09
C PRO A 75 6.47 14.34 -11.97
N THR A 76 5.97 14.45 -10.74
CA THR A 76 6.79 14.73 -9.55
C THR A 76 7.68 13.56 -9.17
N GLY A 77 7.19 12.32 -9.25
CA GLY A 77 7.98 11.11 -8.98
C GLY A 77 9.18 10.98 -9.91
N ILE A 78 8.98 11.24 -11.20
CA ILE A 78 10.05 11.27 -12.21
C ILE A 78 11.05 12.39 -11.86
N ALA A 79 10.58 13.61 -11.61
CA ALA A 79 11.47 14.72 -11.26
C ALA A 79 12.29 14.47 -9.99
N LEU A 80 11.71 13.81 -8.98
CA LEU A 80 12.43 13.42 -7.76
C LEU A 80 13.45 12.32 -8.03
N LYS A 81 13.11 11.30 -8.82
CA LYS A 81 14.05 10.25 -9.24
C LYS A 81 15.30 10.86 -9.90
N LYS A 82 15.10 11.81 -10.82
CA LYS A 82 16.18 12.56 -11.48
C LYS A 82 17.09 13.29 -10.51
N LYS A 83 16.50 13.99 -9.53
CA LYS A 83 17.27 14.70 -8.48
C LYS A 83 18.10 13.75 -7.61
N VAL A 84 17.59 12.56 -7.32
CA VAL A 84 18.26 11.57 -6.46
C VAL A 84 19.42 10.89 -7.20
N PHE A 85 19.23 10.49 -8.46
CA PHE A 85 20.21 9.70 -9.20
C PHE A 85 21.06 10.50 -10.20
N GLY A 86 20.75 11.77 -10.45
CA GLY A 86 21.56 12.64 -11.30
C GLY A 86 21.39 12.47 -12.81
N GLU A 87 20.27 11.88 -13.25
CA GLU A 87 19.88 11.74 -14.68
C GLU A 87 18.78 12.73 -15.09
#